data_AF-A0A6J0CVV4-F1
#
_entry.id   AF-A0A6J0CVV4-F1
#
_cell.length_a   1.000
_cell.length_b   1.000
_cell.length_c   1.000
_cell.angle_alpha   90.00
_cell.angle_beta   90.00
_cell.angle_gamma   90.00
#
_symmetry.space_group_name_H-M   'P 1'
#
loop_
_entity.id
_entity.type
_entity.pdbx_description
1 polymer ?
#
loop_
_entity_poly.entity_id
_entity_poly.type
_entity_poly.pdbx_seq_one_letter_code
_entity_poly.pdbx_strand_id
1 'polypeptide(L)'
;MARAFESYHLDSMVTAFLIVRQATLEGPFVFPSYADWFKESFGSSLGYHSCSKKALVFLFKFLSDLVPWEPARYMQVHIFHPPLVPSKYHSLLTDYISLAKTRLADLKVSLENVGLYENLSSSGDITEPQSQAMQDVEKAVVVFEQTGKVPMAVMEASIFRRPYYLSHFLPALLTPRVLPEVPDSRVTFIETLKRADKIPSSLYDAYRQACATAEEKQPGDAAPGKRMERDCAEQPLGLLTAALEELRALMTDPTQYD
;
A
#
# COMPACT_ATOMS: atom_id res chain seq x y z
N MET A 1 8.01 -15.63 -23.23
CA MET A 1 9.22 -14.93 -22.75
C MET A 1 10.50 -15.59 -23.25
N ALA A 2 10.89 -16.80 -22.81
CA ALA A 2 12.13 -17.48 -23.23
C ALA A 2 12.40 -17.43 -24.75
N ARG A 3 11.46 -17.96 -25.56
CA ARG A 3 11.57 -17.95 -27.03
C ARG A 3 11.76 -16.55 -27.63
N ALA A 4 11.15 -15.52 -27.05
CA ALA A 4 11.27 -14.15 -27.54
C ALA A 4 12.69 -13.61 -27.34
N PHE A 5 13.33 -13.94 -26.23
CA PHE A 5 14.72 -13.55 -25.95
C PHE A 5 15.76 -14.39 -26.68
N GLU A 6 15.48 -15.68 -26.91
CA GLU A 6 16.36 -16.56 -27.71
C GLU A 6 16.41 -16.13 -29.18
N SER A 7 15.24 -15.81 -29.76
CA SER A 7 15.11 -15.43 -31.17
C SER A 7 15.14 -13.92 -31.44
N TYR A 8 15.08 -13.09 -30.38
CA TYR A 8 14.90 -11.65 -30.48
C TYR A 8 13.67 -11.25 -31.33
N HIS A 9 12.63 -12.08 -31.28
CA HIS A 9 11.42 -11.91 -32.09
C HIS A 9 10.41 -10.99 -31.41
N LEU A 10 10.12 -9.87 -32.04
CA LEU A 10 9.27 -8.82 -31.48
C LEU A 10 7.85 -9.31 -31.21
N ASP A 11 7.22 -10.00 -32.17
CA ASP A 11 5.82 -10.44 -32.01
C ASP A 11 5.66 -11.46 -30.88
N SER A 12 6.71 -12.24 -30.62
CA SER A 12 6.73 -13.19 -29.51
C SER A 12 6.78 -12.48 -28.16
N MET A 13 7.44 -11.31 -28.12
CA MET A 13 7.48 -10.44 -26.94
C MET A 13 6.14 -9.73 -26.73
N VAL A 14 5.56 -9.16 -27.80
CA VAL A 14 4.22 -8.56 -27.78
C VAL A 14 3.19 -9.56 -27.29
N THR A 15 3.15 -10.75 -27.88
CA THR A 15 2.21 -11.81 -27.50
C THR A 15 2.36 -12.20 -26.03
N ALA A 16 3.60 -12.32 -25.54
CA ALA A 16 3.84 -12.65 -24.13
C ALA A 16 3.28 -11.57 -23.19
N PHE A 17 3.52 -10.29 -23.48
CA PHE A 17 3.01 -9.18 -22.66
C PHE A 17 1.48 -9.10 -22.70
N LEU A 18 0.85 -9.32 -23.87
CA LEU A 18 -0.60 -9.34 -23.98
C LEU A 18 -1.24 -10.47 -23.18
N ILE A 19 -0.69 -11.69 -23.27
CA ILE A 19 -1.17 -12.84 -22.49
C ILE A 19 -1.05 -12.57 -21.00
N VAL A 20 0.09 -12.06 -20.55
CA VAL A 20 0.32 -11.74 -19.14
C VAL A 20 -0.68 -10.69 -18.66
N ARG A 21 -0.87 -9.61 -19.42
CA ARG A 21 -1.86 -8.57 -19.07
C ARG A 21 -3.26 -9.15 -18.94
N GLN A 22 -3.65 -10.01 -19.87
CA GLN A 22 -4.95 -10.68 -19.79
C GLN A 22 -5.02 -11.56 -18.54
N ALA A 23 -4.01 -12.38 -18.28
CA ALA A 23 -3.97 -13.27 -17.12
C ALA A 23 -4.02 -12.49 -15.79
N THR A 24 -3.41 -11.31 -15.71
CA THR A 24 -3.44 -10.47 -14.51
C THR A 24 -4.84 -9.93 -14.17
N LEU A 25 -5.79 -9.99 -15.11
CA LEU A 25 -7.19 -9.60 -14.86
C LEU A 25 -7.98 -10.70 -14.13
N GLU A 26 -7.50 -11.94 -14.14
CA GLU A 26 -8.15 -13.08 -13.44
C GLU A 26 -7.97 -13.00 -11.90
N GLY A 27 -7.08 -12.12 -11.44
CA GLY A 27 -6.83 -11.87 -10.01
C GLY A 27 -5.73 -12.74 -9.40
N PRO A 28 -5.23 -12.35 -8.20
CA PRO A 28 -4.02 -12.91 -7.59
C PRO A 28 -4.10 -14.39 -7.22
N PHE A 29 -5.31 -14.95 -7.12
CA PHE A 29 -5.51 -16.38 -6.87
C PHE A 29 -5.24 -17.25 -8.11
N VAL A 30 -5.34 -16.67 -9.32
CA VAL A 30 -5.15 -17.38 -10.59
C VAL A 30 -3.80 -17.03 -11.21
N PHE A 31 -3.44 -15.76 -11.19
CA PHE A 31 -2.19 -15.26 -11.76
C PHE A 31 -1.66 -14.09 -10.91
N PRO A 32 -0.34 -13.96 -10.70
CA PRO A 32 0.23 -12.84 -9.94
C PRO A 32 -0.19 -11.49 -10.54
N SER A 33 -0.13 -10.43 -9.73
CA SER A 33 -0.35 -9.08 -10.26
C SER A 33 0.69 -8.75 -11.34
N TYR A 34 0.39 -7.78 -12.23
CA TYR A 34 1.37 -7.37 -13.23
C TYR A 34 2.68 -6.88 -12.60
N ALA A 35 2.58 -6.18 -11.46
CA ALA A 35 3.74 -5.70 -10.71
C ALA A 35 4.61 -6.85 -10.22
N ASP A 36 4.00 -7.86 -9.60
CA ASP A 36 4.71 -9.03 -9.07
C ASP A 36 5.35 -9.83 -10.21
N TRP A 37 4.57 -10.12 -11.26
CA TRP A 37 5.09 -10.83 -12.44
C TRP A 37 6.27 -10.08 -13.09
N PHE A 38 6.16 -8.75 -13.23
CA PHE A 38 7.22 -7.95 -13.85
C PHE A 38 8.48 -7.94 -12.97
N LYS A 39 8.31 -7.75 -11.65
CA LYS A 39 9.40 -7.79 -10.66
C LYS A 39 10.08 -9.16 -10.65
N GLU A 40 9.33 -10.26 -10.69
CA GLU A 40 9.89 -11.61 -10.76
C GLU A 40 10.62 -11.88 -12.08
N SER A 41 10.02 -11.44 -13.20
CA SER A 41 10.56 -11.70 -14.54
C SER A 41 11.85 -10.91 -14.83
N PHE A 42 11.94 -9.67 -14.32
CA PHE A 42 13.00 -8.73 -14.70
C PHE A 42 13.84 -8.21 -13.52
N GLY A 43 13.40 -8.37 -12.27
CA GLY A 43 14.09 -7.90 -11.07
C GLY A 43 15.22 -8.80 -10.58
N SER A 44 15.46 -9.95 -11.24
CA SER A 44 16.51 -10.90 -10.90
C SER A 44 17.60 -10.97 -11.96
N SER A 45 18.83 -11.30 -11.54
CA SER A 45 19.97 -11.57 -12.44
C SER A 45 19.78 -12.84 -13.27
N LEU A 46 18.81 -13.69 -12.89
CA LEU A 46 18.39 -14.87 -13.64
C LEU A 46 17.36 -14.56 -14.75
N GLY A 47 16.95 -13.29 -14.88
CA GLY A 47 15.97 -12.87 -15.88
C GLY A 47 16.48 -13.03 -17.31
N TYR A 48 15.57 -13.24 -18.26
CA TYR A 48 15.88 -13.47 -19.67
C TYR A 48 16.70 -12.35 -20.32
N HIS A 49 16.55 -11.12 -19.80
CA HIS A 49 17.26 -9.93 -20.26
C HIS A 49 18.72 -9.86 -19.80
N SER A 50 19.08 -10.58 -18.74
CA SER A 50 20.40 -10.48 -18.10
C SER A 50 21.51 -11.29 -18.80
N CYS A 51 21.15 -12.14 -19.77
CA CYS A 51 22.10 -13.06 -20.43
C CYS A 51 23.12 -12.36 -21.34
N SER A 52 22.80 -11.18 -21.90
CA SER A 52 23.70 -10.46 -22.81
C SER A 52 23.31 -9.00 -22.98
N LYS A 53 24.25 -8.16 -23.45
CA LYS A 53 23.95 -6.78 -23.88
C LYS A 53 22.84 -6.75 -24.95
N LYS A 54 22.85 -7.72 -25.87
CA LYS A 54 21.84 -7.82 -26.94
C LYS A 54 20.43 -8.03 -26.36
N ALA A 55 20.29 -8.87 -25.34
CA ALA A 55 19.03 -9.10 -24.64
C ALA A 55 18.53 -7.85 -23.89
N LEU A 56 19.42 -7.12 -23.23
CA LEU A 56 19.08 -5.84 -22.60
C LEU A 56 18.59 -4.80 -23.62
N VAL A 57 19.32 -4.63 -24.72
CA VAL A 57 18.94 -3.69 -25.80
C VAL A 57 17.60 -4.09 -26.42
N PHE A 58 17.38 -5.39 -26.64
CA PHE A 58 16.10 -5.90 -27.13
C PHE A 58 14.94 -5.58 -26.19
N LEU A 59 15.09 -5.84 -24.87
CA LEU A 59 14.08 -5.50 -23.87
C LEU A 59 13.79 -3.99 -23.85
N PHE A 60 14.82 -3.15 -23.71
CA PHE A 60 14.61 -1.70 -23.59
C PHE A 60 14.10 -1.07 -24.87
N LYS A 61 14.49 -1.58 -26.04
CA LYS A 61 13.88 -1.17 -27.31
C LYS A 61 12.39 -1.52 -27.32
N PHE A 62 12.03 -2.76 -27.02
CA PHE A 62 10.63 -3.19 -26.95
C PHE A 62 9.81 -2.33 -25.98
N LEU A 63 10.30 -2.13 -24.75
CA LEU A 63 9.61 -1.33 -23.75
C LEU A 63 9.48 0.14 -24.18
N SER A 64 10.49 0.70 -24.84
CA SER A 64 10.47 2.09 -25.35
C SER A 64 9.47 2.26 -26.49
N ASP A 65 9.46 1.32 -27.45
CA ASP A 65 8.53 1.31 -28.59
C ASP A 65 7.07 1.15 -28.12
N LEU A 66 6.87 0.56 -26.94
CA LEU A 66 5.56 0.37 -26.32
C LEU A 66 5.01 1.61 -25.61
N VAL A 67 5.88 2.49 -25.08
CA VAL A 67 5.51 3.68 -24.28
C VAL A 67 4.37 4.52 -24.88
N PRO A 68 4.33 4.82 -26.19
CA PRO A 68 3.25 5.64 -26.76
C PRO A 68 1.85 5.03 -26.56
N TRP A 69 1.77 3.70 -26.55
CA TRP A 69 0.54 2.91 -26.52
C TRP A 69 0.26 2.31 -25.13
N GLU A 70 1.19 2.46 -24.21
CA GLU A 70 1.15 1.79 -22.92
C GLU A 70 0.21 2.53 -21.94
N PRO A 71 -0.73 1.82 -21.29
CA PRO A 71 -1.49 2.38 -20.18
C PRO A 71 -0.59 2.86 -19.03
N ALA A 72 -0.96 3.99 -18.41
CA ALA A 72 -0.18 4.64 -17.35
C ALA A 72 0.22 3.69 -16.21
N ARG A 73 -0.69 2.83 -15.78
CA ARG A 73 -0.46 1.84 -14.70
C ARG A 73 0.72 0.89 -14.96
N TYR A 74 0.93 0.47 -16.20
CA TYR A 74 2.03 -0.45 -16.52
C TYR A 74 3.36 0.31 -16.57
N MET A 75 3.37 1.54 -17.07
CA MET A 75 4.55 2.41 -16.99
C MET A 75 4.94 2.72 -15.54
N GLN A 76 3.96 2.93 -14.64
CA GLN A 76 4.21 3.09 -13.20
C GLN A 76 4.90 1.84 -12.62
N VAL A 77 4.44 0.63 -12.95
CA VAL A 77 5.12 -0.61 -12.55
C VAL A 77 6.56 -0.63 -13.02
N HIS A 78 6.84 -0.30 -14.28
CA HIS A 78 8.21 -0.33 -14.79
C HIS A 78 9.12 0.70 -14.09
N ILE A 79 8.56 1.82 -13.64
CA ILE A 79 9.30 2.86 -12.89
C ILE A 79 9.56 2.44 -11.44
N PHE A 80 8.58 1.81 -10.77
CA PHE A 80 8.72 1.39 -9.38
C PHE A 80 9.45 0.05 -9.22
N HIS A 81 9.39 -0.81 -10.22
CA HIS A 81 10.05 -2.11 -10.26
C HIS A 81 10.91 -2.25 -11.52
N PRO A 82 11.94 -1.40 -11.69
CA PRO A 82 12.76 -1.41 -12.90
C PRO A 82 13.48 -2.76 -13.08
N PRO A 83 13.70 -3.20 -14.33
CA PRO A 83 14.54 -4.37 -14.60
C PRO A 83 15.91 -4.24 -13.93
N LEU A 84 16.42 -5.34 -13.37
CA LEU A 84 17.77 -5.38 -12.82
C LEU A 84 18.78 -5.34 -13.97
N VAL A 85 19.68 -4.37 -13.94
CA VAL A 85 20.66 -4.14 -15.01
C VAL A 85 22.06 -4.00 -14.42
N PRO A 86 23.10 -4.64 -15.00
CA PRO A 86 24.49 -4.44 -14.59
C PRO A 86 24.92 -2.97 -14.71
N SER A 87 25.77 -2.49 -13.81
CA SER A 87 26.08 -1.05 -13.70
C SER A 87 26.59 -0.40 -14.99
N LYS A 88 27.35 -1.15 -15.80
CA LYS A 88 27.86 -0.73 -17.11
C LYS A 88 26.78 -0.40 -18.16
N TYR A 89 25.54 -0.81 -17.93
CA TYR A 89 24.40 -0.59 -18.83
C TYR A 89 23.30 0.25 -18.19
N HIS A 90 23.57 0.90 -17.05
CA HIS A 90 22.59 1.75 -16.37
C HIS A 90 22.03 2.88 -17.25
N SER A 91 22.80 3.36 -18.23
CA SER A 91 22.32 4.38 -19.18
C SER A 91 21.07 3.92 -19.92
N LEU A 92 21.01 2.67 -20.39
CA LEU A 92 19.83 2.13 -21.09
C LEU A 92 18.58 2.15 -20.20
N LEU A 93 18.75 1.80 -18.92
CA LEU A 93 17.67 1.83 -17.95
C LEU A 93 17.23 3.28 -17.68
N THR A 94 18.19 4.19 -17.45
CA THR A 94 17.89 5.60 -17.16
C THR A 94 17.18 6.27 -18.34
N ASP A 95 17.59 5.99 -19.58
CA ASP A 95 16.96 6.53 -20.78
C ASP A 95 15.51 6.07 -20.89
N TYR A 96 15.25 4.77 -20.68
CA TYR A 96 13.90 4.23 -20.67
C TYR A 96 13.02 4.81 -19.55
N ILE A 97 13.55 4.89 -18.33
CA ILE A 97 12.83 5.43 -17.17
C ILE A 97 12.50 6.91 -17.39
N SER A 98 13.42 7.68 -17.99
CA SER A 98 13.18 9.07 -18.37
C SER A 98 12.05 9.19 -19.39
N LEU A 99 12.04 8.34 -20.42
CA LEU A 99 10.98 8.27 -21.42
C LEU A 99 9.61 7.95 -20.79
N ALA A 100 9.54 6.93 -19.94
CA ALA A 100 8.32 6.54 -19.26
C ALA A 100 7.79 7.64 -18.32
N LYS A 101 8.67 8.29 -17.56
CA LYS A 101 8.29 9.43 -16.69
C LYS A 101 7.77 10.62 -17.50
N THR A 102 8.42 10.92 -18.62
CA THR A 102 7.98 11.99 -19.53
C THR A 102 6.59 11.69 -20.05
N ARG A 103 6.35 10.45 -20.50
CA ARG A 103 5.02 10.04 -20.97
C ARG A 103 3.95 10.15 -19.88
N LEU A 104 4.27 9.77 -18.64
CA LEU A 104 3.32 9.94 -17.52
C LEU A 104 3.01 11.43 -17.25
N ALA A 105 4.02 12.31 -17.36
CA ALA A 105 3.82 13.75 -17.24
C ALA A 105 2.92 14.29 -18.36
N ASP A 106 3.11 13.85 -19.60
CA ASP A 106 2.25 14.22 -20.74
C ASP A 106 0.79 13.80 -20.52
N LEU A 107 0.60 12.61 -19.93
CA LEU A 107 -0.72 12.08 -19.54
C LEU A 107 -1.29 12.73 -18.27
N LYS A 108 -0.54 13.66 -17.64
CA LYS A 108 -0.89 14.33 -16.37
C LYS A 108 -1.12 13.35 -15.21
N VAL A 109 -0.44 12.22 -15.22
CA VAL A 109 -0.51 11.21 -14.16
C VAL A 109 0.62 11.45 -13.16
N SER A 110 0.27 11.75 -11.91
CA SER A 110 1.26 11.92 -10.82
C SER A 110 1.76 10.56 -10.31
N LEU A 111 3.08 10.39 -10.24
CA LEU A 111 3.74 9.26 -9.58
C LEU A 111 3.64 9.33 -8.05
N GLU A 112 3.39 10.52 -7.50
CA GLU A 112 3.28 10.75 -6.06
C GLU A 112 1.94 10.29 -5.49
N ASN A 113 0.96 10.00 -6.33
CA ASN A 113 -0.37 9.58 -5.84
C ASN A 113 -0.48 8.05 -5.70
N VAL A 114 0.50 7.29 -6.20
CA VAL A 114 0.44 5.84 -6.20
C VAL A 114 0.71 5.31 -4.79
N GLY A 115 -0.18 4.48 -4.23
CA GLY A 115 0.00 3.92 -2.90
C GLY A 115 1.19 2.96 -2.78
N LEU A 116 1.56 2.59 -1.55
CA LEU A 116 2.52 1.52 -1.26
C LEU A 116 1.92 0.14 -1.48
N TYR A 117 0.61 0.01 -1.23
CA TYR A 117 -0.16 -1.23 -1.36
C TYR A 117 -1.28 -1.11 -2.39
N GLU A 118 -1.15 -0.16 -3.32
CA GLU A 118 -2.14 0.03 -4.37
C GLU A 118 -2.06 -1.12 -5.36
N ASN A 119 -3.20 -1.80 -5.55
CA ASN A 119 -3.28 -2.87 -6.52
C ASN A 119 -3.60 -2.25 -7.88
N LEU A 120 -2.56 -2.03 -8.69
CA LEU A 120 -2.64 -1.42 -10.02
C LEU A 120 -3.52 -2.20 -11.02
N SER A 121 -4.13 -3.32 -10.59
CA SER A 121 -5.13 -4.10 -11.33
C SER A 121 -6.58 -3.65 -11.10
N SER A 122 -6.87 -2.90 -10.03
CA SER A 122 -8.21 -2.40 -9.74
C SER A 122 -8.49 -1.17 -10.62
N SER A 123 -9.62 -1.17 -11.33
CA SER A 123 -10.12 -0.03 -12.14
C SER A 123 -10.57 1.17 -11.28
N GLY A 124 -10.11 1.26 -10.02
CA GLY A 124 -10.50 2.26 -9.05
C GLY A 124 -10.07 3.65 -9.46
N ASP A 125 -11.01 4.58 -9.32
CA ASP A 125 -10.87 6.01 -9.52
C ASP A 125 -9.65 6.58 -8.77
N ILE A 126 -9.13 7.73 -9.22
CA ILE A 126 -8.01 8.41 -8.56
C ILE A 126 -8.45 8.81 -7.15
N THR A 127 -8.17 7.96 -6.16
CA THR A 127 -8.41 8.30 -4.76
C THR A 127 -7.50 9.46 -4.37
N GLU A 128 -8.04 10.40 -3.59
CA GLU A 128 -7.25 11.52 -3.08
C GLU A 128 -5.98 11.00 -2.39
N PRO A 129 -4.81 11.65 -2.59
CA PRO A 129 -3.53 11.17 -2.06
C PRO A 129 -3.54 10.92 -0.55
N GLN A 130 -4.32 11.71 0.19
CA GLN A 130 -4.50 11.55 1.62
C GLN A 130 -5.31 10.30 1.99
N SER A 131 -6.35 9.96 1.22
CA SER A 131 -7.11 8.72 1.38
C SER A 131 -6.22 7.50 1.11
N GLN A 132 -5.41 7.56 0.06
CA GLN A 132 -4.49 6.48 -0.28
C GLN A 132 -3.41 6.26 0.80
N ALA A 133 -2.83 7.35 1.33
CA ALA A 133 -1.84 7.27 2.40
C ALA A 133 -2.42 6.67 3.70
N MET A 134 -3.69 6.98 4.04
CA MET A 134 -4.35 6.37 5.19
C MET A 134 -4.53 4.86 5.03
N GLN A 135 -4.96 4.40 3.86
CA GLN A 135 -5.09 2.96 3.56
C GLN A 135 -3.73 2.25 3.61
N ASP A 136 -2.66 2.90 3.12
CA ASP A 136 -1.32 2.34 3.20
C ASP A 136 -0.83 2.19 4.63
N VAL A 137 -1.14 3.17 5.50
CA VAL A 137 -0.81 3.11 6.93
C VAL A 137 -1.59 2.00 7.62
N GLU A 138 -2.89 1.88 7.36
CA GLU A 138 -3.72 0.82 7.94
C GLU A 138 -3.19 -0.57 7.57
N LYS A 139 -2.95 -0.83 6.28
CA LYS A 139 -2.35 -2.09 5.81
C LYS A 139 -0.98 -2.34 6.42
N ALA A 140 -0.13 -1.32 6.50
CA ALA A 140 1.20 -1.46 7.11
C ALA A 140 1.13 -1.84 8.59
N VAL A 141 0.21 -1.23 9.35
CA VAL A 141 0.01 -1.54 10.78
C VAL A 141 -0.53 -2.97 10.94
N VAL A 142 -1.49 -3.41 10.13
CA VAL A 142 -2.01 -4.78 10.16
C VAL A 142 -0.91 -5.81 9.88
N VAL A 143 -0.09 -5.58 8.85
CA VAL A 143 1.05 -6.48 8.54
C VAL A 143 2.08 -6.46 9.67
N PHE A 144 2.35 -5.31 10.26
CA PHE A 144 3.27 -5.19 11.40
C PHE A 144 2.74 -5.95 12.62
N GLU A 145 1.45 -5.84 12.92
CA GLU A 145 0.81 -6.55 14.02
C GLU A 145 0.90 -8.07 13.86
N GLN A 146 0.69 -8.57 12.64
CA GLN A 146 0.77 -10.00 12.34
C GLN A 146 2.20 -10.55 12.34
N THR A 147 3.19 -9.76 11.90
CA THR A 147 4.56 -10.24 11.68
C THR A 147 5.57 -9.80 12.74
N GLY A 148 5.25 -8.76 13.52
CA GLY A 148 6.16 -8.08 14.43
C GLY A 148 7.33 -7.35 13.75
N LYS A 149 7.32 -7.22 12.41
CA LYS A 149 8.43 -6.66 11.63
C LYS A 149 7.91 -5.54 10.72
N VAL A 150 8.74 -4.53 10.51
CA VAL A 150 8.42 -3.43 9.59
C VAL A 150 8.20 -4.01 8.18
N PRO A 151 7.04 -3.77 7.53
CA PRO A 151 6.78 -4.27 6.19
C PRO A 151 7.85 -3.83 5.20
N MET A 152 8.28 -4.74 4.33
CA MET A 152 9.31 -4.46 3.33
C MET A 152 8.91 -3.30 2.41
N ALA A 153 7.63 -3.20 2.04
CA ALA A 153 7.11 -2.10 1.23
C ALA A 153 7.35 -0.71 1.87
N VAL A 154 7.19 -0.60 3.20
CA VAL A 154 7.44 0.65 3.94
C VAL A 154 8.94 0.95 3.98
N MET A 155 9.78 -0.07 4.18
CA MET A 155 11.24 0.09 4.15
C MET A 155 11.75 0.51 2.77
N GLU A 156 11.28 -0.15 1.71
CA GLU A 156 11.58 0.20 0.32
C GLU A 156 11.13 1.63 0.01
N ALA A 157 9.91 2.02 0.42
CA ALA A 157 9.39 3.36 0.23
C ALA A 157 10.26 4.45 0.90
N SER A 158 10.77 4.18 2.11
CA SER A 158 11.65 5.11 2.83
C SER A 158 12.97 5.43 2.10
N ILE A 159 13.39 4.54 1.19
CA ILE A 159 14.65 4.66 0.43
C ILE A 159 14.37 5.11 -1.01
N PHE A 160 13.48 4.41 -1.70
CA PHE A 160 13.28 4.55 -3.15
C PHE A 160 12.13 5.49 -3.52
N ARG A 161 11.21 5.76 -2.58
CA ARG A 161 10.03 6.63 -2.77
C ARG A 161 9.98 7.72 -1.69
N ARG A 162 11.15 8.28 -1.36
CA ARG A 162 11.31 9.24 -0.25
C ARG A 162 10.33 10.43 -0.29
N PRO A 163 10.01 11.05 -1.44
CA PRO A 163 9.01 12.11 -1.49
C PRO A 163 7.63 11.66 -1.00
N TYR A 164 7.14 10.52 -1.48
CA TYR A 164 5.86 9.96 -1.03
C TYR A 164 5.87 9.62 0.46
N TYR A 165 6.95 8.96 0.89
CA TYR A 165 7.10 8.51 2.28
C TYR A 165 7.06 9.69 3.26
N LEU A 166 7.76 10.79 2.96
CA LEU A 166 7.82 11.97 3.82
C LEU A 166 6.58 12.87 3.73
N SER A 167 6.02 13.04 2.53
CA SER A 167 4.92 14.00 2.30
C SER A 167 3.52 13.42 2.50
N HIS A 168 3.36 12.10 2.42
CA HIS A 168 2.04 11.46 2.49
C HIS A 168 1.98 10.38 3.58
N PHE A 169 2.86 9.37 3.52
CA PHE A 169 2.81 8.24 4.44
C PHE A 169 3.11 8.65 5.89
N LEU A 170 4.20 9.39 6.15
CA LEU A 170 4.54 9.83 7.50
C LEU A 170 3.50 10.77 8.12
N PRO A 171 2.97 11.80 7.42
CA PRO A 171 1.90 12.63 7.96
C PRO A 171 0.63 11.83 8.30
N ALA A 172 0.26 10.85 7.46
CA ALA A 172 -0.86 9.95 7.75
C ALA A 172 -0.58 9.04 8.96
N LEU A 173 0.65 8.53 9.10
CA LEU A 173 1.06 7.69 10.24
C LEU A 173 1.16 8.48 11.55
N LEU A 174 1.64 9.72 11.48
CA LEU A 174 1.86 10.62 12.62
C LEU A 174 0.71 11.61 12.81
N THR A 175 -0.51 11.25 12.41
CA THR A 175 -1.70 12.05 12.71
C THR A 175 -1.88 12.14 14.23
N PRO A 176 -1.90 13.35 14.83
CA PRO A 176 -2.00 13.52 16.28
C PRO A 176 -3.26 12.85 16.85
N ARG A 177 -3.09 12.18 17.99
CA ARG A 177 -4.17 11.46 18.68
C ARG A 177 -3.87 11.33 20.17
N VAL A 178 -4.89 11.01 20.96
CA VAL A 178 -4.73 10.64 22.37
C VAL A 178 -4.02 9.28 22.43
N LEU A 179 -2.91 9.20 23.16
CA LEU A 179 -2.14 7.97 23.25
C LEU A 179 -2.76 7.06 24.33
N PRO A 180 -3.04 5.78 24.02
CA PRO A 180 -3.52 4.84 25.04
C PRO A 180 -2.44 4.59 26.10
N GLU A 181 -2.85 4.34 27.35
CA GLU A 181 -1.94 3.99 28.44
C GLU A 181 -1.09 2.75 28.14
N VAL A 182 -1.69 1.77 27.43
CA VAL A 182 -1.00 0.61 26.87
C VAL A 182 -0.67 0.89 25.40
N PRO A 183 0.60 0.79 24.97
CA PRO A 183 0.99 1.04 23.58
C PRO A 183 0.23 0.12 22.62
N ASP A 184 -0.48 0.71 21.65
CA ASP A 184 -1.11 -0.04 20.58
C ASP A 184 -0.12 -0.40 19.46
N SER A 185 -0.57 -1.25 18.54
CA SER A 185 0.20 -1.74 17.38
C SER A 185 0.80 -0.59 16.55
N ARG A 186 0.11 0.55 16.47
CA ARG A 186 0.56 1.75 15.75
C ARG A 186 1.65 2.52 16.50
N VAL A 187 1.58 2.64 17.83
CA VAL A 187 2.67 3.22 18.64
C VAL A 187 3.91 2.35 18.54
N THR A 188 3.78 1.03 18.72
CA THR A 188 4.92 0.11 18.58
C THR A 188 5.55 0.17 17.19
N PHE A 189 4.73 0.32 16.14
CA PHE A 189 5.20 0.50 14.78
C PHE A 189 6.00 1.81 14.60
N ILE A 190 5.47 2.93 15.11
CA ILE A 190 6.16 4.23 15.07
C ILE A 190 7.50 4.18 15.80
N GLU A 191 7.55 3.59 16.99
CA GLU A 191 8.80 3.42 17.76
C GLU A 191 9.83 2.56 17.03
N THR A 192 9.37 1.49 16.36
CA THR A 192 10.24 0.63 15.57
C THR A 192 10.82 1.37 14.37
N LEU A 193 10.00 2.15 13.66
CA LEU A 193 10.46 3.01 12.55
C LEU A 193 11.42 4.11 13.02
N LYS A 194 11.17 4.68 14.20
CA LYS A 194 12.06 5.68 14.80
C LYS A 194 13.43 5.08 15.13
N ARG A 195 13.46 3.89 15.75
CA ARG A 195 14.69 3.16 16.07
C ARG A 195 15.48 2.76 14.81
N ALA A 196 14.80 2.54 13.69
CA ALA A 196 15.41 2.23 12.41
C ALA A 196 15.84 3.49 11.60
N ASP A 197 15.83 4.67 12.22
CA ASP A 197 16.12 5.97 11.59
C ASP A 197 15.26 6.27 10.35
N LYS A 198 14.04 5.73 10.32
CA LYS A 198 13.06 5.98 9.25
C LYS A 198 12.11 7.13 9.56
N ILE A 199 12.21 7.73 10.74
CA ILE A 199 11.45 8.93 11.13
C ILE A 199 12.45 10.00 11.61
N PRO A 200 12.53 11.17 10.93
CA PRO A 200 13.31 12.31 11.39
C PRO A 200 12.93 12.69 12.84
N SER A 201 13.92 12.94 13.71
CA SER A 201 13.67 13.27 15.12
C SER A 201 12.74 14.46 15.29
N SER A 202 12.90 15.50 14.47
CA SER A 202 12.04 16.69 14.48
C SER A 202 10.57 16.38 14.26
N LEU A 203 10.24 15.45 13.35
CA LEU A 203 8.85 15.04 13.08
C LEU A 203 8.28 14.20 14.23
N TYR A 204 9.09 13.34 14.82
CA TYR A 204 8.68 12.53 15.97
C TYR A 204 8.42 13.39 17.21
N ASP A 205 9.31 14.35 17.50
CA ASP A 205 9.17 15.25 18.65
C ASP A 205 7.93 16.15 18.49
N ALA A 206 7.70 16.69 17.29
CA ALA A 206 6.51 17.46 16.97
C ALA A 206 5.22 16.63 17.13
N TYR A 207 5.23 15.36 16.69
CA TYR A 207 4.12 14.43 16.89
C TYR A 207 3.84 14.18 18.38
N ARG A 208 4.86 13.91 19.19
CA ARG A 208 4.71 13.68 20.64
C ARG A 208 4.12 14.90 21.35
N GLN A 209 4.58 16.10 20.99
CA GLN A 209 4.02 17.36 21.50
C GLN A 209 2.56 17.55 21.07
N ALA A 210 2.24 17.27 19.80
CA ALA A 210 0.88 17.37 19.29
C ALA A 210 -0.08 16.37 19.97
N CYS A 211 0.37 15.16 20.28
CA CYS A 211 -0.42 14.19 21.05
C CYS A 211 -0.64 14.64 22.50
N ALA A 212 0.38 15.18 23.18
CA ALA A 212 0.23 15.71 24.54
C ALA A 212 -0.76 16.88 24.59
N THR A 213 -0.72 17.80 23.62
CA THR A 213 -1.71 18.89 23.53
C THR A 213 -3.12 18.41 23.16
N ALA A 214 -3.25 17.26 22.48
CA ALA A 214 -4.55 16.65 22.19
C ALA A 214 -5.15 15.96 23.44
N GLU A 215 -4.31 15.37 24.28
CA GLU A 215 -4.66 14.88 25.62
C GLU A 215 -5.13 16.04 26.52
N GLU A 216 -4.44 17.20 26.48
CA GLU A 216 -4.78 18.41 27.24
C GLU A 216 -6.01 19.18 26.73
N LYS A 217 -6.45 18.94 25.49
CA LYS A 217 -7.71 19.51 24.96
C LYS A 217 -8.95 18.69 25.31
N GLN A 218 -8.79 17.42 25.71
CA GLN A 218 -9.88 16.57 26.21
C GLN A 218 -10.26 16.69 27.71
N PRO A 219 -9.54 17.31 28.67
CA PRO A 219 -9.92 17.33 30.08
C PRO A 219 -10.65 18.63 30.49
N GLY A 220 -11.23 19.39 29.55
CA GLY A 220 -11.56 20.80 29.76
C GLY A 220 -12.96 21.29 29.38
N ASP A 221 -13.95 20.43 29.16
CA ASP A 221 -15.37 20.85 29.01
C ASP A 221 -16.29 20.24 30.09
N ALA A 222 -15.74 19.99 31.28
CA ALA A 222 -16.53 19.68 32.46
C ALA A 222 -15.89 20.30 33.71
N ALA A 223 -16.36 21.49 34.07
CA ALA A 223 -16.14 22.12 35.36
C ALA A 223 -16.70 21.26 36.52
N PRO A 224 -16.18 21.40 37.75
CA PRO A 224 -16.56 20.57 38.87
C PRO A 224 -17.86 21.09 39.49
N GLY A 225 -18.95 20.31 39.40
CA GLY A 225 -20.13 20.56 40.21
C GLY A 225 -21.47 20.14 39.60
N LYS A 226 -21.76 18.84 39.56
CA LYS A 226 -23.06 18.31 40.00
C LYS A 226 -23.05 16.79 39.98
N ARG A 227 -23.28 16.22 41.15
CA ARG A 227 -23.73 14.84 41.33
C ARG A 227 -25.11 14.72 40.68
N MET A 228 -25.20 14.10 39.49
CA MET A 228 -26.45 13.54 39.00
C MET A 228 -26.19 12.49 37.91
N GLU A 229 -26.40 11.23 38.31
CA GLU A 229 -26.92 10.10 37.54
C GLU A 229 -26.20 9.65 36.25
N ARG A 230 -25.52 8.51 36.40
CA ARG A 230 -25.38 7.48 35.37
C ARG A 230 -26.78 7.07 34.92
N ASP A 231 -27.26 7.48 33.74
CA ASP A 231 -28.47 6.85 33.20
C ASP A 231 -28.68 7.00 31.67
N CYS A 232 -27.69 6.62 30.86
CA CYS A 232 -27.91 6.55 29.39
C CYS A 232 -27.47 5.22 28.73
N ALA A 233 -26.94 4.26 29.50
CA ALA A 233 -26.49 2.97 28.94
C ALA A 233 -27.13 1.73 29.60
N GLU A 234 -27.81 1.89 30.73
CA GLU A 234 -28.47 0.76 31.42
C GLU A 234 -29.83 0.42 30.78
N GLN A 235 -30.54 1.43 30.26
CA GLN A 235 -31.86 1.28 29.67
C GLN A 235 -31.92 0.37 28.42
N PRO A 236 -30.98 0.45 27.45
CA PRO A 236 -30.98 -0.44 26.28
C PRO A 236 -30.61 -1.88 26.64
N LEU A 237 -29.70 -2.07 27.61
CA LEU A 237 -29.26 -3.40 28.04
C LEU A 237 -30.36 -4.14 28.81
N GLY A 238 -31.13 -3.42 29.65
CA GLY A 238 -32.29 -3.99 30.34
C GLY A 238 -33.35 -4.53 29.36
N LEU A 239 -33.66 -3.75 28.32
CA LEU A 239 -34.62 -4.16 27.28
C LEU A 239 -34.13 -5.38 26.49
N LEU A 240 -32.84 -5.43 26.18
CA LEU A 240 -32.25 -6.54 25.43
C LEU A 240 -32.19 -7.83 26.26
N THR A 241 -31.96 -7.70 27.58
CA THR A 241 -31.95 -8.83 28.50
C THR A 241 -33.35 -9.40 28.69
N ALA A 242 -34.38 -8.54 28.82
CA ALA A 242 -35.77 -8.95 28.90
C ALA A 242 -36.24 -9.67 27.63
N ALA A 243 -35.90 -9.16 26.45
CA ALA A 243 -36.25 -9.80 25.17
C ALA A 243 -35.59 -11.19 25.01
N LEU A 244 -34.36 -11.37 25.50
CA LEU A 244 -33.66 -12.66 25.47
C LEU A 244 -34.27 -13.69 26.43
N GLU A 245 -34.77 -13.25 27.60
CA GLU A 245 -35.48 -14.13 28.53
C GLU A 245 -36.85 -14.56 27.98
N GLU A 246 -37.57 -13.66 27.31
CA GLU A 246 -38.86 -13.95 26.68
C GLU A 246 -38.71 -14.94 25.52
N LEU A 247 -37.68 -14.77 24.69
CA LEU A 247 -37.34 -15.71 23.61
C LEU A 247 -36.95 -17.09 24.17
N ARG A 248 -36.20 -17.12 25.27
CA ARG A 248 -35.82 -18.37 25.93
C ARG A 248 -37.04 -19.09 26.50
N ALA A 249 -37.98 -18.36 27.10
CA ALA A 249 -39.23 -18.91 27.61
C ALA A 249 -40.08 -19.54 26.50
N LEU A 250 -40.19 -18.87 25.34
CA LEU A 250 -40.88 -19.38 24.15
C LEU A 250 -40.24 -20.64 23.56
N MET A 251 -38.93 -20.81 23.72
CA MET A 251 -38.21 -21.99 23.24
C MET A 251 -38.24 -23.18 24.21
N THR A 252 -38.61 -22.96 25.47
CA THR A 252 -38.67 -24.01 26.51
C THR A 252 -40.04 -24.67 26.69
N ASP A 253 -41.04 -24.30 25.89
CA ASP A 253 -42.38 -24.92 25.93
C ASP A 253 -42.54 -25.95 24.78
N PRO A 254 -42.37 -27.27 25.03
CA PRO A 254 -42.42 -28.28 23.97
C PRO A 254 -43.85 -28.76 23.67
N THR A 255 -44.89 -28.06 24.13
CA THR A 255 -46.27 -28.57 24.06
C THR A 255 -47.29 -27.48 23.73
N GLN A 256 -47.21 -26.88 22.54
CA GLN A 256 -48.39 -26.33 21.84
C GLN A 256 -48.24 -26.46 20.33
N TYR A 257 -48.33 -27.69 19.84
CA TYR A 257 -48.84 -28.00 18.50
C TYR A 257 -49.65 -29.29 18.63
N ASP A 258 -50.94 -29.12 18.94
CA ASP A 258 -52.00 -30.07 18.57
C ASP A 258 -52.88 -29.38 17.52
#